data_AF-A0A3D8K576-F1
#
_entry.id   AF-A0A3D8K576-F1
#
_cell.length_a   1.000
_cell.length_b   1.000
_cell.length_c   1.000
_cell.angle_alpha   90.00
_cell.angle_beta   90.00
_cell.angle_gamma   90.00
#
_symmetry.space_group_name_H-M   'P 1'
#
loop_
_entity.id
_entity.type
_entity.pdbx_description
1 polymer ?
#
loop_
_entity_poly.entity_id
_entity_poly.type
_entity_poly.pdbx_seq_one_letter_code
_entity_poly.pdbx_strand_id
1 'polypeptide(L)' 'MEDVTYTKGIYTATPGVQKLEDGRFQGVVQLARDDATEPETTVYEVKGVSATVSEALEEAKALAHQILGEIEL' A
#
# COMPACT_ATOMS: atom_id res chain seq x y z
N MET A 1 -7.44 5.13 -13.05
CA MET A 1 -7.50 3.87 -12.29
C MET A 1 -8.14 4.24 -10.97
N GLU A 2 -9.17 3.51 -10.53
CA GLU A 2 -9.75 3.76 -9.21
C GLU A 2 -8.72 3.36 -8.16
N ASP A 3 -8.37 4.31 -7.28
CA ASP A 3 -7.48 4.03 -6.15
C ASP A 3 -8.24 3.11 -5.19
N VAL A 4 -7.86 1.84 -5.18
CA VAL A 4 -8.41 0.85 -4.26
C VAL A 4 -7.90 1.21 -2.87
N THR A 5 -8.82 1.32 -1.91
CA THR A 5 -8.49 1.58 -0.50
C THR A 5 -9.11 0.51 0.38
N TYR A 6 -8.40 0.15 1.44
CA TYR A 6 -8.84 -0.83 2.42
C TYR A 6 -8.83 -0.18 3.80
N THR A 7 -9.92 -0.29 4.55
CA THR A 7 -10.04 0.34 5.88
C THR A 7 -10.27 -0.72 6.96
N LYS A 8 -9.55 -0.61 8.07
CA LYS A 8 -9.73 -1.42 9.28
C LYS A 8 -9.63 -0.54 10.53
N GLY A 9 -10.77 -0.32 11.19
CA GLY A 9 -10.85 0.59 12.33
C GLY A 9 -10.47 2.02 11.92
N ILE A 10 -9.43 2.57 12.55
CA ILE A 10 -8.90 3.91 12.28
C ILE A 10 -7.77 3.91 11.22
N TYR A 11 -7.50 2.78 10.58
CA TYR A 11 -6.41 2.64 9.62
C TYR A 11 -6.96 2.46 8.21
N THR A 12 -6.42 3.24 7.27
CA THR A 12 -6.73 3.17 5.84
C THR A 12 -5.46 2.88 5.06
N ALA A 13 -5.43 1.74 4.35
CA ALA A 13 -4.34 1.33 3.49
C ALA A 13 -4.70 1.55 2.02
N THR A 14 -3.88 2.34 1.33
CA THR A 14 -4.01 2.67 -0.09
C THR A 14 -2.85 2.03 -0.86
N PRO A 15 -3.04 0.87 -1.50
CA PRO A 15 -2.07 0.32 -2.44
C PRO A 15 -1.89 1.21 -3.66
N GLY A 16 -0.65 1.30 -4.12
CA GLY A 16 -0.22 2.02 -5.31
C GLY A 16 1.00 1.37 -5.94
N VAL A 17 1.49 2.00 -7.01
CA VAL A 17 2.67 1.52 -7.74
C VAL A 17 3.60 2.70 -8.01
N GLN A 18 4.88 2.51 -7.74
CA GLN A 18 5.93 3.42 -8.16
C GLN A 18 6.74 2.82 -9.30
N LYS A 19 7.13 3.65 -10.27
CA LYS A 19 8.05 3.27 -11.34
C LYS A 19 9.47 3.53 -10.89
N LEU A 20 10.33 2.54 -11.07
CA LEU A 20 11.75 2.61 -10.74
C LEU A 20 12.59 3.11 -11.94
N GLU A 21 13.80 3.58 -11.65
CA GLU A 21 14.73 4.11 -12.66
C GLU A 21 15.14 3.06 -13.69
N ASP A 22 15.14 1.78 -13.31
CA ASP A 22 15.46 0.64 -14.16
C ASP A 22 14.31 0.18 -15.07
N GLY A 23 13.19 0.90 -15.04
CA GLY A 23 12.00 0.60 -15.85
C GLY A 23 11.08 -0.47 -15.26
N ARG A 24 11.39 -1.01 -14.07
CA ARG A 24 10.50 -1.90 -13.31
C ARG A 24 9.52 -1.11 -12.46
N PHE A 25 8.59 -1.84 -11.85
CA PHE A 25 7.54 -1.30 -11.00
C PHE A 25 7.67 -1.92 -9.61
N GLN A 26 7.41 -1.13 -8.58
CA GLN A 26 7.37 -1.60 -7.20
C GLN A 26 6.02 -1.26 -6.60
N GLY A 27 5.38 -2.25 -5.98
CA GLY A 27 4.16 -2.02 -5.21
C GLY A 27 4.47 -1.23 -3.95
N VAL A 28 3.62 -0.28 -3.61
CA VAL A 28 3.71 0.50 -2.37
C VAL A 28 2.34 0.58 -1.70
N VAL A 29 2.29 0.72 -0.38
CA VAL A 29 1.05 0.88 0.38
C VAL A 29 1.20 2.08 1.30
N GLN A 30 0.31 3.04 1.16
CA GLN A 30 0.21 4.17 2.08
C GLN A 30 -0.79 3.81 3.18
N LEU A 31 -0.32 3.67 4.40
CA LEU A 31 -1.16 3.46 5.58
C LEU A 31 -1.38 4.80 6.29
N ALA A 32 -2.60 5.31 6.24
CA ALA A 32 -3.03 6.47 7.00
C ALA A 32 -3.72 6.05 8.30
N ARG A 33 -3.51 6.80 9.38
CA ARG A 33 -4.29 6.68 10.62
C ARG A 33 -5.25 7.86 10.73
N ASP A 34 -6.55 7.58 10.60
CA ASP A 34 -7.62 8.58 10.45
C ASP A 34 -8.03 9.26 11.77
N ASP A 35 -7.65 8.69 12.92
CA ASP A 35 -7.98 9.22 14.27
C ASP A 35 -6.85 10.08 14.88
N ALA A 36 -5.78 10.32 14.13
CA ALA A 36 -4.69 11.15 14.59
C ALA A 36 -5.04 12.65 14.42
N THR A 37 -4.71 13.45 15.45
CA THR A 37 -4.89 14.92 15.41
C THR A 37 -4.07 15.58 14.30
N GLU A 38 -3.04 14.88 13.84
CA GLU A 38 -2.23 15.16 12.66
C GLU A 38 -2.23 13.90 11.77
N PRO A 39 -2.52 13.99 10.46
CA PRO A 39 -2.55 12.83 9.59
C PRO A 39 -1.16 12.17 9.53
N GLU A 40 -1.02 11.01 10.18
CA GLU A 40 0.17 10.18 10.11
C GLU A 40 0.00 9.17 8.96
N THR A 41 0.85 9.31 7.94
CA THR A 41 0.90 8.37 6.80
C THR A 41 2.24 7.67 6.79
N THR A 42 2.21 6.34 6.86
CA THR A 42 3.39 5.49 6.71
C THR A 42 3.36 4.82 5.34
N VAL A 43 4.49 4.79 4.64
CA VAL A 43 4.61 4.10 3.34
C VAL A 43 5.33 2.77 3.54
N TYR A 44 4.73 1.70 3.06
CA TYR A 44 5.30 0.36 3.04
C TYR A 44 5.59 -0.05 1.61
N GLU A 45 6.80 -0.52 1.36
CA GLU A 45 7.21 -1.00 0.04
C GLU A 45 7.09 -2.52 -0.03
N VAL A 46 6.58 -3.02 -1.15
CA VAL A 46 6.68 -4.43 -1.49
C VAL A 46 8.15 -4.76 -1.70
N LYS A 47 8.60 -5.89 -1.12
CA LYS A 47 10.00 -6.34 -1.22
C LYS A 47 10.40 -6.74 -2.65
N GLY A 48 9.43 -7.17 -3.45
CA GLY A 48 9.57 -7.51 -4.86
C GLY A 48 9.45 -6.30 -5.78
N VAL A 49 10.00 -6.46 -6.98
CA VAL A 49 9.82 -5.54 -8.10
C VAL A 49 9.32 -6.34 -9.30
N SER A 50 8.36 -5.78 -10.02
CA SER A 50 7.61 -6.45 -11.07
C SER A 50 7.89 -5.79 -12.42
N ALA A 51 7.69 -6.55 -13.50
CA ALA A 51 7.90 -6.05 -14.85
C ALA A 51 6.72 -5.17 -15.31
N THR A 52 5.55 -5.31 -14.69
CA THR A 52 4.33 -4.61 -15.07
C THR A 52 3.68 -3.89 -13.89
N VAL A 53 2.94 -2.82 -14.18
CA VAL A 53 2.14 -2.09 -13.20
C VAL A 53 1.11 -3.00 -12.52
N SER A 54 0.47 -3.87 -13.29
CA SER A 54 -0.59 -4.75 -12.77
C SER A 54 -0.06 -5.73 -11.74
N GLU A 55 1.09 -6.37 -11.99
CA GLU A 55 1.72 -7.28 -11.02
C GLU A 55 2.11 -6.53 -9.74
N ALA A 56 2.77 -5.39 -9.87
CA ALA A 56 3.17 -4.57 -8.72
C ALA A 56 1.95 -4.11 -7.89
N LEU A 57 0.82 -3.81 -8.54
CA LEU A 57 -0.40 -3.43 -7.87
C LEU A 57 -1.05 -4.61 -7.13
N GLU A 58 -1.09 -5.81 -7.73
CA GLU A 58 -1.60 -7.00 -7.05
C GLU A 58 -0.74 -7.36 -5.83
N GLU A 59 0.58 -7.22 -5.93
CA GLU A 59 1.48 -7.38 -4.79
C GLU A 59 1.24 -6.32 -3.70
N ALA A 60 1.01 -5.06 -4.09
CA ALA A 60 0.66 -3.98 -3.16
C ALA A 60 -0.67 -4.25 -2.44
N LYS A 61 -1.69 -4.76 -3.14
CA LYS A 61 -2.98 -5.15 -2.52
C LYS A 61 -2.78 -6.27 -1.50
N ALA A 62 -1.99 -7.29 -1.83
CA ALA A 62 -1.67 -8.37 -0.90
C ALA A 62 -0.95 -7.83 0.35
N LEU A 63 0.00 -6.91 0.18
CA LEU A 63 0.68 -6.25 1.29
C LEU A 63 -0.28 -5.41 2.14
N ALA A 64 -1.22 -4.67 1.53
CA ALA A 64 -2.22 -3.89 2.25
C ALA A 64 -3.10 -4.78 3.13
N HIS A 65 -3.55 -5.92 2.61
CA HIS A 65 -4.27 -6.92 3.39
C HIS A 65 -3.43 -7.48 4.54
N GLN A 66 -2.14 -7.75 4.32
CA GLN A 66 -1.23 -8.20 5.38
C GLN A 66 -1.07 -7.15 6.48
N ILE A 67 -0.76 -5.89 6.12
CA ILE A 67 -0.58 -4.79 7.08
C ILE A 67 -1.83 -4.63 7.94
N LEU A 68 -3.00 -4.54 7.31
CA LEU A 68 -4.26 -4.43 8.06
C LEU A 68 -4.55 -5.71 8.87
N GLY A 69 -4.16 -6.88 8.38
CA GLY A 69 -4.28 -8.15 9.11
C GLY A 69 -3.47 -8.18 10.41
N GLU A 70 -2.23 -7.67 10.37
CA GLU A 70 -1.29 -7.64 11.49
C GLU A 70 -1.63 -6.58 12.55
N ILE A 71 -2.40 -5.54 12.21
CA ILE A 71 -2.90 -4.58 13.18
C ILE A 71 -3.98 -5.27 14.04
N GLU A 72 -3.59 -5.71 15.23
CA GLU A 72 -4.54 -6.12 16.28
C GLU A 72 -5.25 -4.87 16.82
N LEU A 73 -6.59 -4.89 16.81
CA LEU A 73 -7.46 -3.82 17.33
C LEU A 73 -7.69 -3.99 18.83
#